data_AF-A0A0N4TAU8-F1
#
_entry.id   AF-A0A0N4TAU8-F1
#
_cell.length_a   1.000
_cell.length_b   1.000
_cell.length_c   1.000
_cell.angle_alpha   90.00
_cell.angle_beta   90.00
_cell.angle_gamma   90.00
#
_symmetry.space_group_name_H-M   'P 1'
#
loop_
_entity.id
_entity.type
_entity.pdbx_description
1 polymer ?
#
loop_
_entity_poly.entity_id
_entity_poly.type
_entity_poly.pdbx_seq_one_letter_code
_entity_poly.pdbx_strand_id
1 'polypeptide(L)'
;MACRKLGTTKERLAFILLNHYLDLCDAIDDQNPSAIDCSIFDGTDIPQQILLPATKYTSQFEDDEYEEVKEWVLAISMEQSIERNLPYDNDGNFEVSLFDANGISHPACLISGYPTYGNVKEFGSSGRVADRDTWSCFIMTQKTKSTENISDVLQFIAKWTQTTASLSL
;
A
#
# COMPACT_ATOMS: atom_id res chain seq x y z
N MET A 1 6.41 7.51 1.68
CA MET A 1 7.77 7.06 1.27
C MET A 1 8.07 5.55 1.34
N ALA A 2 7.21 4.67 1.89
CA ALA A 2 7.60 3.27 2.15
C ALA A 2 8.04 2.48 0.89
N CYS A 3 7.31 2.59 -0.23
CA CYS A 3 7.70 1.97 -1.50
C CYS A 3 9.04 2.51 -2.03
N ARG A 4 9.30 3.82 -1.90
CA ARG A 4 10.58 4.44 -2.26
C ARG A 4 11.76 3.82 -1.49
N LYS A 5 11.55 3.48 -0.20
CA LYS A 5 12.59 2.84 0.64
C LYS A 5 12.92 1.40 0.22
N LEU A 6 12.05 0.75 -0.58
CA LEU A 6 12.28 -0.59 -1.13
C LEU A 6 13.07 -0.56 -2.45
N GLY A 7 13.47 0.63 -2.91
CA GLY A 7 14.33 0.83 -4.08
C GLY A 7 13.73 0.29 -5.37
N THR A 8 14.59 -0.22 -6.25
CA THR A 8 14.25 -0.63 -7.61
C THR A 8 13.10 -1.62 -7.71
N THR A 9 12.85 -2.44 -6.68
CA THR A 9 11.75 -3.42 -6.66
C THR A 9 10.37 -2.76 -6.67
N LYS A 10 10.23 -1.57 -6.08
CA LYS A 10 8.94 -0.86 -5.93
C LYS A 10 9.00 0.59 -6.42
N GLU A 11 10.10 0.99 -7.03
CA GLU A 11 10.34 2.36 -7.52
C GLU A 11 9.25 2.80 -8.48
N ARG A 12 8.87 1.92 -9.40
CA ARG A 12 7.79 2.14 -10.36
C ARG A 12 6.44 2.38 -9.70
N LEU A 13 6.06 1.55 -8.73
CA LEU A 13 4.82 1.76 -7.96
C LEU A 13 4.89 3.06 -7.17
N ALA A 14 6.04 3.34 -6.54
CA ALA A 14 6.25 4.57 -5.77
C ALA A 14 6.08 5.80 -6.65
N PHE A 15 6.65 5.79 -7.86
CA PHE A 15 6.53 6.88 -8.82
C PHE A 15 5.08 7.19 -9.16
N ILE A 16 4.29 6.17 -9.52
CA ILE A 16 2.89 6.35 -9.91
C ILE A 16 2.06 6.90 -8.75
N LEU A 17 2.17 6.29 -7.57
CA LEU A 17 1.38 6.71 -6.39
C LEU A 17 1.78 8.11 -5.91
N LEU A 18 3.06 8.46 -5.97
CA LEU A 18 3.54 9.76 -5.54
C LEU A 18 3.23 10.85 -6.57
N ASN A 19 3.29 10.56 -7.86
CA ASN A 19 2.83 11.49 -8.89
C ASN A 19 1.34 11.77 -8.73
N HIS A 20 0.53 10.73 -8.57
CA HIS A 20 -0.90 10.89 -8.34
C HIS A 20 -1.22 11.65 -7.03
N TYR A 21 -0.40 11.46 -5.98
CA TYR A 21 -0.50 12.27 -4.76
C TYR A 21 -0.26 13.77 -5.03
N LEU A 22 0.72 14.14 -5.87
CA LEU A 22 0.95 15.52 -6.25
C LEU A 22 -0.25 16.08 -7.04
N ASP A 23 -0.79 15.30 -7.99
CA ASP A 23 -1.99 15.68 -8.74
C ASP A 23 -3.19 15.93 -7.81
N LEU A 24 -3.36 15.12 -6.76
CA LEU A 24 -4.39 15.31 -5.73
C LEU A 24 -4.17 16.59 -4.94
N CYS A 25 -2.93 16.90 -4.56
CA CYS A 25 -2.60 18.13 -3.84
C CYS A 25 -2.91 19.37 -4.68
N ASP A 26 -2.49 19.40 -5.94
CA ASP A 26 -2.74 20.50 -6.86
C ASP A 26 -4.24 20.68 -7.12
N ALA A 27 -4.98 19.58 -7.33
CA ALA A 27 -6.42 19.63 -7.55
C ALA A 27 -7.20 20.10 -6.31
N ILE A 28 -6.73 19.82 -5.09
CA ILE A 28 -7.30 20.36 -3.85
C ILE A 28 -7.04 21.87 -3.76
N ASP A 29 -5.83 22.32 -4.06
CA ASP A 29 -5.47 23.75 -4.01
C ASP A 29 -6.26 24.57 -5.04
N ASP A 30 -6.44 24.02 -6.25
CA ASP A 30 -7.21 24.63 -7.33
C ASP A 30 -8.73 24.42 -7.23
N GLN A 31 -9.19 23.62 -6.26
CA GLN A 31 -10.59 23.18 -6.11
C GLN A 31 -11.17 22.60 -7.40
N ASN A 32 -10.35 21.84 -8.14
CA ASN A 32 -10.69 21.30 -9.45
C ASN A 32 -10.43 19.78 -9.55
N PRO A 33 -11.39 18.94 -9.12
CA PRO A 33 -11.27 17.48 -9.22
C PRO A 33 -11.13 16.95 -10.65
N SER A 34 -11.57 17.71 -11.66
CA SER A 34 -11.52 17.26 -13.06
C SER A 34 -10.12 17.33 -13.66
N ALA A 35 -9.14 17.92 -12.96
CA ALA A 35 -7.75 17.98 -13.39
C ALA A 35 -7.00 16.66 -13.17
N ILE A 36 -7.52 15.75 -12.35
CA ILE A 36 -6.86 14.49 -12.00
C ILE A 36 -7.16 13.44 -13.07
N ASP A 37 -6.12 12.90 -13.69
CA ASP A 37 -6.21 11.75 -14.58
C ASP A 37 -6.03 10.45 -13.78
N CYS A 38 -7.11 9.66 -13.66
CA CYS A 38 -7.11 8.37 -12.99
C CYS A 38 -6.99 7.18 -13.95
N SER A 39 -6.84 7.41 -15.27
CA SER A 39 -6.84 6.34 -16.28
C SER A 39 -5.75 5.28 -16.07
N ILE A 40 -4.63 5.64 -15.43
CA ILE A 40 -3.58 4.69 -15.07
C ILE A 40 -4.06 3.59 -14.11
N PHE A 41 -5.14 3.84 -13.37
CA PHE A 41 -5.76 2.91 -12.43
C PHE A 41 -6.92 2.11 -13.03
N ASP A 42 -7.16 2.22 -14.34
CA ASP A 42 -8.20 1.45 -15.01
C ASP A 42 -7.96 -0.06 -14.85
N GLY A 43 -9.04 -0.78 -14.50
CA GLY A 43 -8.97 -2.22 -14.23
C GLY A 43 -8.37 -2.60 -12.87
N THR A 44 -8.11 -1.62 -11.99
CA THR A 44 -7.74 -1.88 -10.59
C THR A 44 -8.91 -1.66 -9.64
N ASP A 45 -8.72 -2.01 -8.37
CA ASP A 45 -9.64 -1.72 -7.27
C ASP A 45 -9.37 -0.36 -6.60
N ILE A 46 -8.52 0.49 -7.18
CA ILE A 46 -8.28 1.85 -6.69
C ILE A 46 -9.48 2.75 -7.07
N PRO A 47 -10.12 3.42 -6.09
CA PRO A 47 -11.25 4.32 -6.38
C PRO A 47 -10.83 5.51 -7.25
N GLN A 48 -11.50 5.69 -8.38
CA GLN A 48 -11.24 6.81 -9.30
C GLN A 48 -12.21 7.98 -9.13
N GLN A 49 -13.41 7.72 -8.60
CA GLN A 49 -14.45 8.73 -8.37
C GLN A 49 -14.46 9.16 -6.91
N ILE A 50 -13.44 9.92 -6.51
CA ILE A 50 -13.30 10.41 -5.14
C ILE A 50 -13.75 11.86 -5.04
N LEU A 51 -14.40 12.20 -3.93
CA LEU A 51 -14.68 13.59 -3.59
C LEU A 51 -13.43 14.20 -2.98
N LEU A 52 -12.95 15.31 -3.54
CA LEU A 52 -11.82 16.02 -2.97
C LEU A 52 -12.24 16.75 -1.69
N PRO A 53 -11.40 16.71 -0.63
CA PRO A 53 -11.63 17.52 0.55
C PRO A 53 -11.45 19.01 0.23
N ALA A 54 -12.07 19.88 1.04
CA ALA A 54 -11.94 21.33 0.89
C ALA A 54 -10.51 21.82 1.16
N THR A 55 -9.74 21.10 1.97
CA THR A 55 -8.36 21.41 2.32
C THR A 55 -7.54 20.14 2.41
N LYS A 56 -6.22 20.25 2.21
CA LYS A 56 -5.29 19.14 2.45
C LYS A 56 -5.27 18.81 3.95
N TYR A 57 -5.34 17.52 4.29
CA TYR A 57 -5.24 17.01 5.68
C TYR A 57 -3.85 16.44 5.97
N THR A 58 -2.86 16.99 5.29
CA THR A 58 -1.43 16.75 5.44
C THR A 58 -0.94 17.48 6.71
N SER A 59 -0.17 16.82 7.57
CA SER A 59 0.34 17.39 8.82
C SER A 59 1.31 18.56 8.60
N GLN A 60 1.47 19.44 9.59
CA GLN A 60 2.32 20.66 9.47
C GLN A 60 3.82 20.39 9.21
N PHE A 61 4.29 19.15 9.32
CA PHE A 61 5.66 18.75 8.99
C PHE A 61 5.83 18.33 7.53
N GLU A 62 4.77 18.44 6.71
CA GLU A 62 4.71 17.91 5.35
C GLU A 62 5.06 18.91 4.25
N ASP A 63 5.30 20.20 4.51
CA ASP A 63 5.84 21.07 3.46
C ASP A 63 7.21 20.54 2.99
N ASP A 64 8.03 20.06 3.94
CA ASP A 64 9.31 19.41 3.65
C ASP A 64 9.11 18.05 2.93
N GLU A 65 8.13 17.24 3.35
CA GLU A 65 7.87 15.94 2.70
C GLU A 65 7.24 16.10 1.30
N TYR A 66 6.37 17.09 1.12
CA TYR A 66 5.75 17.43 -0.16
C TYR A 66 6.79 17.89 -1.16
N GLU A 67 7.65 18.84 -0.77
CA GLU A 67 8.74 19.29 -1.64
C GLU A 67 9.74 18.15 -1.89
N GLU A 68 10.04 17.28 -0.91
CA GLU A 68 10.87 16.10 -1.12
C GLU A 68 10.25 15.13 -2.14
N VAL A 69 8.95 14.87 -2.05
CA VAL A 69 8.22 14.03 -3.01
C VAL A 69 8.25 14.66 -4.40
N LYS A 70 8.01 15.96 -4.49
CA LYS A 70 8.02 16.72 -5.74
C LYS A 70 9.39 16.71 -6.40
N GLU A 71 10.45 17.01 -5.67
CA GLU A 71 11.84 16.93 -6.16
C GLU A 71 12.17 15.52 -6.67
N TRP A 72 11.77 14.49 -5.92
CA TRP A 72 12.01 13.11 -6.30
C TRP A 72 11.22 12.69 -7.56
N VAL A 73 9.93 13.02 -7.63
CA VAL A 73 9.09 12.73 -8.82
C VAL A 73 9.63 13.46 -10.05
N LEU A 74 10.08 14.72 -9.91
CA LEU A 74 10.72 15.47 -10.99
C LEU A 74 12.00 14.80 -11.47
N ALA A 75 12.89 14.40 -10.55
CA ALA A 75 14.13 13.72 -10.87
C ALA A 75 13.87 12.41 -11.65
N ILE A 76 12.98 11.57 -11.14
CA ILE A 76 12.60 10.29 -11.76
C ILE A 76 11.89 10.51 -13.10
N SER A 77 11.08 11.55 -13.23
CA SER A 77 10.38 11.86 -14.49
C SER A 77 11.34 12.12 -15.65
N MET A 78 12.54 12.65 -15.36
CA MET A 78 13.59 12.89 -16.36
C MET A 78 14.33 11.62 -16.77
N GLU A 79 14.21 10.54 -16.01
CA GLU A 79 14.81 9.26 -16.36
C GLU A 79 13.96 8.54 -17.43
N GLN A 80 14.62 8.14 -18.52
CA GLN A 80 13.96 7.40 -19.60
C GLN A 80 13.75 5.92 -19.26
N SER A 81 14.51 5.39 -18.31
CA SER A 81 14.52 3.97 -17.94
C SER A 81 13.32 3.53 -17.10
N ILE A 82 12.58 4.46 -16.49
CA ILE A 82 11.45 4.07 -15.64
C ILE A 82 10.20 3.77 -16.47
N GLU A 83 9.64 2.59 -16.27
CA GLU A 83 8.35 2.20 -16.83
C GLU A 83 7.22 2.92 -16.08
N ARG A 84 6.30 3.58 -16.81
CA ARG A 84 5.25 4.43 -16.25
C ARG A 84 3.86 3.76 -16.25
N ASN A 85 3.81 2.44 -16.10
CA ASN A 85 2.57 1.67 -16.00
C ASN A 85 2.43 1.02 -14.63
N LEU A 86 1.26 0.54 -14.20
CA LEU A 86 1.14 -0.16 -12.91
C LEU A 86 1.80 -1.55 -12.95
N PRO A 87 2.50 -1.98 -11.89
CA PRO A 87 3.10 -3.32 -11.85
C PRO A 87 2.01 -4.40 -11.86
N TYR A 88 1.94 -5.16 -12.96
CA TYR A 88 1.07 -6.31 -13.11
C TYR A 88 1.87 -7.61 -13.00
N ASP A 89 1.26 -8.66 -12.46
CA ASP A 89 1.79 -10.01 -12.53
C ASP A 89 1.61 -10.64 -13.93
N ASN A 90 2.06 -11.88 -14.09
CA ASN A 90 1.95 -12.61 -15.37
C ASN A 90 0.50 -12.89 -15.79
N ASP A 91 -0.43 -12.84 -14.84
CA ASP A 91 -1.86 -13.08 -15.06
C ASP A 91 -2.63 -11.76 -15.28
N GLY A 92 -1.93 -10.62 -15.29
CA GLY A 92 -2.49 -9.30 -15.53
C GLY A 92 -3.14 -8.67 -14.29
N ASN A 93 -2.85 -9.18 -13.08
CA ASN A 93 -3.37 -8.61 -11.84
C ASN A 93 -2.44 -7.53 -11.33
N PHE A 94 -3.02 -6.39 -10.95
CA PHE A 94 -2.26 -5.34 -10.26
C PHE A 94 -1.82 -5.85 -8.89
N GLU A 95 -0.54 -5.72 -8.56
CA GLU A 95 0.08 -6.47 -7.45
C GLU A 95 -0.52 -6.25 -6.04
N VAL A 96 -1.24 -5.13 -5.82
CA VAL A 96 -1.92 -4.82 -4.55
C VAL A 96 -3.43 -5.03 -4.61
N SER A 97 -3.98 -5.38 -5.78
CA SER A 97 -5.42 -5.51 -5.95
C SER A 97 -5.97 -6.73 -5.24
N LEU A 98 -7.09 -6.56 -4.54
CA LEU A 98 -7.81 -7.66 -3.92
C LEU A 98 -8.74 -8.39 -4.89
N PHE A 99 -8.78 -7.96 -6.15
CA PHE A 99 -9.52 -8.62 -7.21
C PHE A 99 -8.56 -9.03 -8.32
N ASP A 100 -8.68 -10.26 -8.79
CA ASP A 100 -7.94 -10.68 -9.97
C ASP A 100 -8.66 -10.27 -11.26
N ALA A 101 -8.01 -10.49 -12.41
CA ALA A 101 -8.50 -10.19 -13.74
C ALA A 101 -9.80 -10.94 -14.10
N ASN A 102 -10.15 -12.01 -13.37
CA ASN A 102 -11.40 -12.75 -13.52
C ASN A 102 -12.51 -12.21 -12.59
N GLY A 103 -12.23 -11.18 -11.79
CA GLY A 103 -13.14 -10.60 -10.81
C GLY A 103 -13.29 -11.42 -9.53
N ILE A 104 -12.39 -12.38 -9.27
CA ILE A 104 -12.40 -13.16 -8.03
C ILE A 104 -11.74 -12.33 -6.94
N SER A 105 -12.42 -12.22 -5.79
CA SER A 105 -11.88 -11.52 -4.63
C SER A 105 -10.95 -12.42 -3.81
N HIS A 106 -9.79 -11.88 -3.46
CA HIS A 106 -8.77 -12.50 -2.63
C HIS A 106 -8.69 -11.77 -1.28
N PRO A 107 -8.53 -12.49 -0.17
CA PRO A 107 -8.47 -11.85 1.14
C PRO A 107 -7.13 -11.11 1.31
N ALA A 108 -7.22 -9.90 1.87
CA ALA A 108 -6.05 -9.09 2.19
C ALA A 108 -5.25 -9.71 3.34
N CYS A 109 -3.92 -9.77 3.16
CA CYS A 109 -3.00 -10.13 4.22
C CYS A 109 -3.09 -9.13 5.36
N LEU A 110 -3.38 -9.60 6.57
CA LEU A 110 -3.58 -8.74 7.73
C LEU A 110 -2.38 -7.86 8.06
N ILE A 111 -1.17 -8.29 7.68
CA ILE A 111 0.08 -7.55 7.94
C ILE A 111 0.42 -6.58 6.81
N SER A 112 0.44 -7.06 5.56
CA SER A 112 0.93 -6.26 4.43
C SER A 112 -0.17 -5.53 3.66
N GLY A 113 -1.42 -5.96 3.78
CA GLY A 113 -2.56 -5.49 2.98
C GLY A 113 -2.63 -6.09 1.57
N TYR A 114 -1.59 -6.79 1.10
CA TYR A 114 -1.54 -7.41 -0.23
C TYR A 114 -2.52 -8.59 -0.34
N PRO A 115 -2.99 -8.93 -1.55
CA PRO A 115 -3.78 -10.13 -1.78
C PRO A 115 -3.01 -11.39 -1.37
N THR A 116 -3.73 -12.41 -0.92
CA THR A 116 -3.13 -13.69 -0.55
C THR A 116 -3.59 -14.82 -1.47
N TYR A 117 -2.62 -15.56 -2.02
CA TYR A 117 -2.87 -16.65 -2.96
C TYR A 117 -2.54 -18.00 -2.31
N GLY A 118 -3.56 -18.61 -1.70
CA GLY A 118 -3.50 -20.00 -1.20
C GLY A 118 -2.80 -20.20 0.16
N ASN A 119 -1.47 -20.05 0.24
CA ASN A 119 -0.71 -20.44 1.45
C ASN A 119 -0.83 -19.40 2.58
N VAL A 120 -1.88 -19.52 3.39
CA VAL A 120 -2.24 -18.48 4.37
C VAL A 120 -2.30 -18.95 5.82
N LYS A 121 -1.91 -18.07 6.74
CA LYS A 121 -2.16 -18.17 8.19
C LYS A 121 -3.52 -17.62 8.52
N GLU A 122 -4.45 -18.52 8.81
CA GLU A 122 -5.76 -18.18 9.34
C GLU A 122 -5.71 -17.85 10.83
N PHE A 123 -6.54 -16.87 11.22
CA PHE A 123 -6.66 -16.42 12.61
C PHE A 123 -8.01 -16.85 13.19
N GLY A 124 -8.09 -18.12 13.60
CA GLY A 124 -9.28 -18.71 14.20
C GLY A 124 -10.50 -18.60 13.27
N SER A 125 -11.68 -18.36 13.85
CA SER A 125 -12.93 -18.19 13.11
C SER A 125 -13.18 -16.76 12.60
N SER A 126 -12.19 -15.86 12.68
CA SER A 126 -12.36 -14.44 12.31
C SER A 126 -12.47 -14.17 10.81
N GLY A 127 -12.24 -15.19 9.97
CA GLY A 127 -12.18 -15.07 8.51
C GLY A 127 -10.99 -14.25 8.01
N ARG A 128 -10.04 -13.90 8.89
CA ARG A 128 -8.85 -13.12 8.55
C ARG A 128 -7.67 -14.03 8.31
N VAL A 129 -6.79 -13.56 7.42
CA VAL A 129 -5.62 -14.31 6.99
C VAL A 129 -4.39 -13.42 6.88
N ALA A 130 -3.22 -14.03 6.93
CA ALA A 130 -1.97 -13.42 6.50
C ALA A 130 -1.26 -14.37 5.54
N ASP A 131 -0.56 -13.83 4.55
CA ASP A 131 0.41 -14.61 3.79
C ASP A 131 1.42 -15.27 4.74
N ARG A 132 1.74 -16.55 4.50
CA ARG A 132 2.55 -17.35 5.44
C ARG A 132 3.97 -16.83 5.55
N ASP A 133 4.58 -16.41 4.45
CA ASP A 133 5.96 -15.93 4.46
C ASP A 133 6.04 -14.58 5.17
N THR A 134 5.07 -13.70 4.91
CA THR A 134 4.89 -12.42 5.61
C THR A 134 4.70 -12.63 7.11
N TRP A 135 3.82 -13.56 7.53
CA TRP A 135 3.62 -13.91 8.93
C TRP A 135 4.91 -14.44 9.58
N SER A 136 5.60 -15.34 8.90
CA SER A 136 6.85 -15.94 9.39
C SER A 136 7.95 -14.89 9.56
N CYS A 137 8.07 -13.98 8.60
CA CYS A 137 8.99 -12.83 8.66
C CYS A 137 8.65 -11.89 9.83
N PHE A 138 7.37 -11.59 10.02
CA PHE A 138 6.91 -10.74 11.13
C PHE A 138 7.22 -11.35 12.50
N ILE A 139 6.92 -12.63 12.70
CA ILE A 139 7.24 -13.35 13.95
C ILE A 139 8.75 -13.48 14.16
N MET A 140 9.53 -13.74 13.12
CA MET A 140 10.98 -13.78 13.22
C MET A 140 11.55 -12.41 13.61
N THR A 141 11.01 -11.33 13.04
CA THR A 141 11.40 -9.96 13.39
C THR A 141 11.06 -9.64 14.84
N GLN A 142 9.88 -10.04 15.32
CA GLN A 142 9.52 -9.91 16.74
C GLN A 142 10.51 -10.66 17.65
N LYS A 143 10.88 -11.90 17.30
CA LYS A 143 11.81 -12.70 18.11
C LYS A 143 13.24 -12.16 18.13
N THR A 144 13.71 -11.60 17.02
CA THR A 144 15.12 -11.20 16.85
C THR A 144 15.37 -9.72 17.10
N LYS A 145 14.37 -8.87 16.89
CA LYS A 145 14.44 -7.40 16.96
C LYS A 145 13.17 -6.83 17.58
N SER A 146 12.76 -7.38 18.72
CA SER A 146 11.53 -6.95 19.41
C SER A 146 11.57 -5.46 19.71
N THR A 147 10.50 -4.77 19.38
CA THR A 147 10.23 -3.38 19.77
C THR A 147 8.84 -3.29 20.40
N GLU A 148 8.56 -2.20 21.12
CA GLU A 148 7.22 -1.93 21.65
C GLU A 148 6.19 -1.91 20.51
N ASN A 149 6.48 -1.23 19.41
CA ASN A 149 5.61 -1.18 18.23
C ASN A 149 5.23 -2.56 17.68
N ILE A 150 6.20 -3.49 17.55
CA ILE A 150 5.90 -4.84 17.05
C ILE A 150 5.04 -5.62 18.04
N SER A 151 5.27 -5.42 19.34
CA SER A 151 4.51 -6.05 20.42
C SER A 151 3.07 -5.55 20.44
N ASP A 152 2.88 -4.24 20.29
CA ASP A 152 1.56 -3.60 20.22
C ASP A 152 0.77 -4.08 19.00
N VAL A 153 1.42 -4.19 17.84
CA VAL A 153 0.79 -4.76 16.64
C VAL A 153 0.36 -6.20 16.89
N LEU A 154 1.20 -7.06 17.48
CA LEU A 154 0.80 -8.44 17.79
C LEU A 154 -0.39 -8.51 18.75
N GLN A 155 -0.40 -7.66 19.77
CA GLN A 155 -1.52 -7.58 20.71
C GLN A 155 -2.80 -7.12 20.01
N PHE A 156 -2.69 -6.13 19.12
CA PHE A 156 -3.79 -5.68 18.29
C PHE A 156 -4.32 -6.81 17.40
N ILE A 157 -3.45 -7.56 16.72
CA ILE A 157 -3.84 -8.70 15.87
C ILE A 157 -4.58 -9.76 16.70
N ALA A 158 -4.06 -10.11 17.89
CA ALA A 158 -4.70 -11.07 18.78
C ALA A 158 -6.11 -10.62 19.18
N LYS A 159 -6.24 -9.36 19.60
CA LYS A 159 -7.52 -8.77 20.00
C LYS A 159 -8.50 -8.68 18.82
N TRP A 160 -8.03 -8.22 17.66
CA TRP A 160 -8.87 -8.01 16.47
C TRP A 160 -9.39 -9.34 15.91
N THR A 161 -8.57 -10.38 15.94
CA THR A 161 -8.94 -11.70 15.46
C THR A 161 -9.63 -12.57 16.52
N GLN A 162 -9.78 -12.07 17.74
CA GLN A 162 -10.28 -12.83 18.90
C GLN A 162 -9.50 -14.14 19.14
N THR A 163 -8.24 -14.18 18.71
CA THR A 163 -7.35 -15.31 18.94
C THR A 163 -6.68 -15.07 20.28
N THR A 164 -6.88 -15.98 21.25
CA THR A 164 -6.21 -15.90 22.55
C THR A 164 -4.70 -15.80 22.35
N ALA A 165 -4.04 -14.97 23.18
CA ALA A 165 -2.65 -14.52 23.06
C ALA A 165 -1.57 -15.62 23.20
N SER A 166 -1.63 -16.63 22.34
CA SER A 166 -0.52 -17.49 21.96
C SER A 166 -0.42 -17.44 20.44
N LEU A 167 -0.14 -16.26 19.90
CA LEU A 167 0.30 -16.09 18.51
C LEU A 167 1.76 -16.51 18.31
N SER A 168 2.43 -16.92 19.40
CA SER A 168 3.76 -17.51 19.41
C SER A 168 3.67 -19.03 19.48
N LEU A 169 4.03 -19.67 18.37
CA LEU A 169 4.14 -21.12 18.11
C LEU A 169 2.81 -21.87 17.97
#